data_AF-A0A091B7E6-F1
#
_entry.id   AF-A0A091B7E6-F1
#
_cell.length_a   1.000
_cell.length_b   1.000
_cell.length_c   1.000
_cell.angle_alpha   90.00
_cell.angle_beta   90.00
_cell.angle_gamma   90.00
#
_symmetry.space_group_name_H-M   'P 1'
#
loop_
_entity.id
_entity.type
_entity.pdbx_description
1 polymer ?
#
loop_
_entity_poly.entity_id
_entity_poly.type
_entity_poly.pdbx_seq_one_letter_code
_entity_poly.pdbx_strand_id
1 'polypeptide(L)'
;MHFSKTAEYAIRVLAYLHRYDTTSHSVNVLHRELNLPYKYLTRLMTHLVKQGLVRSSRGREGGLSLAKSADEIRLCDILEAIGESLESSRCILGFESCDCANPCALHDQWAAPKELIGTMLTTTTLASLTDNRNIKI
;
A
#
# COMPACT_ATOMS: atom_id res chain seq x y z
N MET A 1 12.44 9.13 1.49
CA MET A 1 11.17 8.36 1.43
C MET A 1 11.55 6.90 1.29
N HIS A 2 11.15 6.04 2.23
CA HIS A 2 11.42 4.61 2.22
C HIS A 2 10.10 3.91 2.52
N PHE A 3 9.67 2.97 1.68
CA PHE A 3 8.46 2.19 1.97
C PHE A 3 8.73 1.29 3.16
N SER A 4 7.88 1.35 4.18
CA SER A 4 8.02 0.41 5.29
C SER A 4 7.67 -1.01 4.85
N LYS A 5 8.02 -1.99 5.69
CA LYS A 5 7.56 -3.36 5.51
C LYS A 5 6.02 -3.47 5.55
N THR A 6 5.35 -2.58 6.27
CA THR A 6 3.89 -2.51 6.29
C THR A 6 3.34 -2.13 4.92
N ALA A 7 3.93 -1.12 4.26
CA ALA A 7 3.56 -0.69 2.91
C ALA A 7 3.77 -1.81 1.89
N GLU A 8 4.94 -2.46 1.94
CA GLU A 8 5.25 -3.62 1.09
C GLU A 8 4.17 -4.71 1.22
N TYR A 9 3.81 -5.08 2.46
CA TYR A 9 2.84 -6.15 2.68
C TYR A 9 1.42 -5.75 2.30
N ALA A 10 1.01 -4.51 2.57
CA ALA A 10 -0.31 -4.02 2.22
C ALA A 10 -0.50 -4.02 0.70
N ILE A 11 0.47 -3.50 -0.05
CA ILE A 11 0.42 -3.47 -1.52
C ILE A 11 0.38 -4.89 -2.09
N ARG A 12 1.25 -5.80 -1.61
CA ARG A 12 1.28 -7.19 -2.10
C ARG A 12 -0.02 -7.93 -1.85
N VAL A 13 -0.62 -7.76 -0.66
CA VAL A 13 -1.89 -8.42 -0.33
C VAL A 13 -3.04 -7.85 -1.16
N LEU A 14 -3.14 -6.53 -1.30
CA LEU A 14 -4.20 -5.91 -2.08
C LEU A 14 -4.07 -6.29 -3.57
N ALA A 15 -2.85 -6.32 -4.11
CA ALA A 15 -2.59 -6.77 -5.48
C ALA A 15 -2.96 -8.25 -5.67
N TYR A 16 -2.66 -9.11 -4.69
CA TYR A 16 -3.10 -10.50 -4.70
C TYR A 16 -4.63 -10.63 -4.72
N LEU A 17 -5.32 -9.90 -3.83
CA LEU A 17 -6.77 -9.91 -3.74
C LEU A 17 -7.43 -9.38 -5.03
N HIS A 18 -6.82 -8.42 -5.71
CA HIS A 18 -7.27 -7.97 -7.02
C HIS A 18 -7.09 -9.05 -8.09
N ARG A 19 -5.90 -9.66 -8.16
CA ARG A 19 -5.57 -10.66 -9.18
C ARG A 19 -6.43 -11.92 -9.08
N TYR A 20 -6.87 -12.27 -7.88
CA TYR A 20 -7.70 -13.44 -7.59
C TYR A 20 -9.06 -13.05 -7.01
N ASP A 21 -9.71 -12.05 -7.62
CA ASP A 21 -10.96 -11.42 -7.17
C ASP A 21 -12.21 -12.32 -7.23
N THR A 22 -12.14 -13.42 -7.98
CA THR A 22 -13.26 -14.37 -8.15
C THR A 22 -13.69 -15.08 -6.87
N THR A 23 -12.82 -15.14 -5.85
CA THR A 23 -13.10 -15.83 -4.57
C THR A 23 -12.56 -15.04 -3.38
N SER A 24 -13.17 -15.23 -2.21
CA SER A 24 -12.66 -14.69 -0.94
C SER A 24 -11.52 -15.55 -0.40
N HIS A 25 -10.46 -14.92 0.11
CA HIS A 25 -9.25 -15.63 0.57
C HIS A 25 -9.11 -15.59 2.09
N SER A 26 -8.74 -16.71 2.71
CA SER A 26 -8.39 -16.72 4.12
C SER A 26 -7.01 -16.10 4.37
N VAL A 27 -6.78 -15.60 5.58
CA VAL A 27 -5.44 -15.12 5.99
C VAL A 27 -4.38 -16.22 5.85
N ASN A 28 -4.76 -17.50 6.01
CA ASN A 28 -3.84 -18.62 5.87
C ASN A 28 -3.41 -18.85 4.41
N VAL A 29 -4.32 -18.65 3.45
CA VAL A 29 -3.99 -18.67 2.02
C VAL A 29 -3.01 -17.54 1.71
N LEU A 30 -3.34 -16.31 2.10
CA LEU A 30 -2.47 -15.15 1.88
C LEU A 30 -1.07 -15.32 2.52
N HIS A 31 -1.00 -15.88 3.73
CA HIS A 31 0.26 -16.19 4.41
C HIS A 31 1.14 -17.12 3.57
N ARG A 32 0.57 -18.19 3.02
CA ARG A 32 1.28 -19.20 2.23
C ARG A 32 1.71 -18.67 0.86
N GLU A 33 0.79 -18.05 0.14
CA GLU A 33 1.02 -17.58 -1.23
C GLU A 33 2.01 -16.41 -1.28
N LEU A 34 1.95 -15.52 -0.27
CA LEU A 34 2.82 -14.34 -0.22
C LEU A 34 4.06 -14.51 0.66
N ASN A 35 4.19 -15.67 1.34
CA ASN A 35 5.25 -15.94 2.31
C ASN A 35 5.41 -14.81 3.36
N LEU A 36 4.28 -14.37 3.94
CA LEU A 36 4.21 -13.25 4.90
C LEU A 36 3.94 -13.74 6.31
N PRO A 37 4.53 -13.18 7.39
CA PRO A 37 4.32 -13.69 8.75
C PRO A 37 2.83 -13.67 9.17
N TYR A 38 2.26 -14.85 9.46
CA TYR A 38 0.82 -15.02 9.71
C TYR A 38 0.26 -14.05 10.77
N LYS A 39 0.90 -13.97 11.95
CA LYS A 39 0.44 -13.09 13.05
C LYS A 39 0.41 -11.62 12.64
N TYR A 40 1.40 -11.19 11.86
CA TYR A 40 1.48 -9.82 11.37
C TYR A 40 0.39 -9.56 10.34
N LEU A 41 0.24 -10.48 9.38
CA LEU A 41 -0.78 -10.41 8.34
C LEU A 41 -2.18 -10.32 8.92
N THR A 42 -2.52 -11.11 9.94
CA THR A 42 -3.83 -11.02 10.62
C THR A 42 -4.12 -9.62 11.16
N ARG A 43 -3.11 -8.97 11.77
CA ARG A 43 -3.25 -7.59 12.28
C ARG A 43 -3.42 -6.60 11.14
N LEU A 44 -2.60 -6.73 10.09
CA LEU A 44 -2.70 -5.90 8.89
C LEU A 44 -4.07 -6.03 8.22
N MET A 45 -4.60 -7.25 8.03
CA MET A 45 -5.92 -7.46 7.44
C MET A 45 -7.04 -6.87 8.30
N THR A 46 -6.95 -7.02 9.62
CA THR A 46 -7.91 -6.37 10.54
C THR A 46 -7.89 -4.85 10.38
N HIS A 47 -6.71 -4.28 10.20
CA HIS A 47 -6.53 -2.85 9.97
C HIS A 47 -7.08 -2.40 8.62
N LEU A 48 -6.74 -3.08 7.53
CA LEU A 48 -7.25 -2.77 6.19
C LEU A 48 -8.77 -2.94 6.06
N VAL A 49 -9.38 -3.83 6.86
CA VAL A 49 -10.83 -3.95 6.98
C VAL A 49 -11.43 -2.71 7.64
N LYS A 50 -10.80 -2.20 8.72
CA LYS A 50 -11.26 -0.97 9.38
C LYS A 50 -11.13 0.27 8.47
N GLN A 51 -10.09 0.29 7.61
CA GLN A 51 -9.86 1.35 6.64
C GLN A 51 -10.74 1.22 5.37
N GLY A 52 -11.57 0.18 5.28
CA GLY A 52 -12.49 0.00 4.15
C GLY A 52 -11.81 -0.32 2.82
N LEU A 53 -10.56 -0.80 2.84
CA LEU A 53 -9.87 -1.30 1.64
C LEU A 53 -10.17 -2.78 1.40
N VAL A 54 -10.45 -3.52 2.47
CA VAL A 54 -10.74 -4.96 2.45
C VAL A 54 -12.09 -5.22 3.11
N ARG A 55 -12.86 -6.16 2.58
CA ARG A 55 -14.07 -6.68 3.21
C ARG A 55 -13.80 -8.07 3.78
N SER A 56 -14.35 -8.37 4.95
CA SER A 56 -14.34 -9.71 5.53
C SER A 56 -15.75 -10.31 5.54
N SER A 57 -15.90 -11.51 4.99
CA SER A 57 -17.13 -12.31 4.99
C SER A 57 -16.98 -13.52 5.93
N ARG A 58 -18.08 -13.89 6.61
CA ARG A 58 -18.14 -15.09 7.46
C ARG A 58 -18.86 -16.22 6.72
N GLY A 59 -18.53 -17.47 7.05
CA GLY A 59 -19.19 -18.67 6.51
C GLY A 59 -18.21 -19.64 5.86
N ARG A 60 -18.74 -20.73 5.28
CA ARG A 60 -17.95 -21.80 4.62
C ARG A 60 -17.17 -21.27 3.40
N GLU A 61 -17.71 -20.28 2.71
CA GLU A 61 -17.11 -19.55 1.57
C GLU A 61 -16.54 -18.17 2.01
N GLY A 62 -16.43 -17.94 3.32
CA GLY A 62 -16.00 -16.66 3.88
C GLY A 62 -14.51 -16.40 3.69
N GLY A 63 -14.11 -15.12 3.73
CA GLY A 63 -12.71 -14.73 3.62
C GLY A 63 -12.53 -13.23 3.47
N LEU A 64 -11.45 -12.84 2.83
CA LEU A 64 -11.05 -11.46 2.58
C LEU A 64 -11.10 -11.18 1.08
N SER A 65 -11.66 -10.04 0.71
CA SER A 65 -11.75 -9.52 -0.66
C SER A 65 -11.51 -8.02 -0.65
N LEU A 66 -11.29 -7.40 -1.81
CA LEU A 66 -11.35 -5.94 -1.89
C LEU A 66 -12.74 -5.43 -1.52
N ALA A 67 -12.79 -4.25 -0.90
CA ALA A 67 -14.05 -3.61 -0.51
C ALA A 67 -14.61 -2.66 -1.58
N LYS A 68 -13.78 -2.23 -2.54
CA LYS A 68 -14.10 -1.36 -3.68
C LYS A 68 -13.30 -1.80 -4.91
N SER A 69 -13.59 -1.23 -6.09
CA SER A 69 -12.85 -1.58 -7.31
C SER A 69 -11.37 -1.24 -7.18
N ALA A 70 -10.49 -2.03 -7.79
CA ALA A 70 -9.05 -1.76 -7.83
C ALA A 70 -8.71 -0.45 -8.57
N ASP A 71 -9.58 0.01 -9.47
CA ASP A 71 -9.48 1.33 -10.12
C ASP A 71 -9.73 2.50 -9.16
N GLU A 72 -10.42 2.25 -8.05
CA GLU A 72 -10.76 3.26 -7.03
C GLU A 72 -9.81 3.23 -5.83
N ILE A 73 -8.77 2.40 -5.88
CA ILE A 73 -7.75 2.29 -4.84
C ILE A 73 -6.45 2.83 -5.42
N ARG A 74 -6.03 4.01 -4.99
CA ARG A 74 -4.72 4.58 -5.34
C ARG A 74 -3.64 4.10 -4.38
N LEU A 75 -2.39 4.13 -4.82
CA LEU A 75 -1.26 3.81 -3.93
C LEU A 75 -1.21 4.74 -2.71
N CYS A 76 -1.54 6.02 -2.87
CA CYS A 76 -1.68 6.96 -1.76
C CYS A 76 -2.66 6.49 -0.70
N ASP A 77 -3.83 5.97 -1.11
CA ASP A 77 -4.86 5.48 -0.18
C ASP A 77 -4.35 4.32 0.66
N ILE A 78 -3.53 3.44 0.07
CA ILE A 78 -2.93 2.29 0.76
C ILE A 78 -1.93 2.76 1.82
N LEU A 79 -1.10 3.74 1.48
CA LEU A 79 -0.10 4.31 2.41
C LEU A 79 -0.78 5.05 3.57
N GLU A 80 -1.77 5.89 3.26
CA GLU A 80 -2.54 6.61 4.28
C GLU A 80 -3.28 5.64 5.20
N ALA A 81 -3.88 4.59 4.64
CA ALA A 81 -4.55 3.55 5.41
C ALA A 81 -3.61 2.92 6.45
N ILE A 82 -2.32 2.73 6.17
CA ILE A 82 -1.35 2.16 7.12
C ILE A 82 -0.64 3.20 7.99
N GLY A 83 -1.04 4.48 7.91
CA GLY A 83 -0.47 5.59 8.68
C GLY A 83 0.79 6.20 8.09
N GLU A 84 1.10 5.93 6.81
CA GLU A 84 2.20 6.56 6.08
C GLU A 84 1.66 7.73 5.25
N SER A 85 2.02 8.96 5.65
CA SER A 85 1.62 10.17 4.94
C SER A 85 2.60 10.53 3.84
N LEU A 86 2.06 10.78 2.65
CA LEU A 86 2.77 11.37 1.50
C LEU A 86 3.27 12.80 1.77
N GLU A 87 2.53 13.54 2.60
CA GLU A 87 2.82 14.93 2.93
C GLU A 87 3.86 15.08 4.04
N SER A 88 4.59 14.01 4.39
CA SER A 88 5.65 14.14 5.38
C SER A 88 6.64 15.24 4.96
N SER A 89 6.68 16.31 5.74
CA SER A 89 7.68 17.39 5.68
C SER A 89 9.07 16.88 6.03
N ARG A 90 9.16 15.64 6.52
CA ARG A 90 10.42 14.99 6.88
C ARG A 90 11.31 14.89 5.63
N CYS A 91 12.48 15.48 5.75
CA CYS A 91 13.50 15.39 4.73
C CYS A 91 13.96 13.94 4.55
N ILE A 92 14.39 13.58 3.33
CA ILE A 92 15.03 12.29 3.08
C ILE A 92 16.29 12.08 3.94
N LEU A 93 16.96 13.16 4.35
CA LEU A 93 18.11 13.14 5.25
C LEU A 93 17.71 13.08 6.75
N GLY A 94 16.41 13.03 7.07
CA GLY A 94 15.92 12.86 8.44
C GLY A 94 15.59 14.15 9.20
N PHE A 95 15.86 15.33 8.63
CA PHE A 95 15.43 16.61 9.20
C PHE A 95 13.89 16.68 9.33
N GLU A 96 13.40 17.31 10.40
CA GLU A 96 11.97 17.43 10.69
C GLU A 96 11.23 18.33 9.68
N SER A 97 11.92 19.37 9.20
CA SER A 97 11.45 20.25 8.12
C SER A 97 12.53 20.41 7.05
N CYS A 98 12.09 20.46 5.79
CA CYS A 98 12.91 20.80 4.63
C CYS A 98 11.99 21.32 3.54
N ASP A 99 12.13 22.61 3.23
CA ASP A 99 11.35 23.34 2.24
C ASP A 99 12.24 24.43 1.60
N CYS A 100 11.69 25.20 0.66
CA CYS A 100 12.45 26.24 -0.03
C CYS A 100 12.92 27.37 0.91
N ALA A 101 12.27 27.56 2.07
CA ALA A 101 12.66 28.55 3.07
C ALA A 101 13.73 28.01 4.04
N ASN A 102 13.79 26.68 4.21
CA ASN A 102 14.72 25.96 5.07
C ASN A 102 15.35 24.77 4.32
N PRO A 103 16.16 25.02 3.27
CA PRO A 103 16.67 23.96 2.42
C PRO A 103 17.81 23.22 3.12
N CYS A 104 17.74 21.88 3.10
CA CYS A 104 18.91 21.06 3.42
C CYS A 104 19.90 21.03 2.24
N ALA A 105 21.11 20.53 2.47
CA ALA A 105 22.14 20.43 1.43
C ALA A 105 21.74 19.61 0.18
N LEU A 106 20.73 18.75 0.28
CA LEU A 106 20.20 17.94 -0.83
C LEU A 106 18.88 18.51 -1.41
N HIS A 107 18.38 19.65 -0.89
CA HIS A 107 17.02 20.13 -1.17
C HIS A 107 16.73 20.25 -2.68
N ASP A 108 17.54 21.02 -3.39
CA ASP A 108 17.32 21.28 -4.82
C ASP A 108 17.41 20.01 -5.68
N GLN A 109 18.23 19.03 -5.26
CA GLN A 109 18.36 17.75 -5.95
C GLN A 109 17.19 16.80 -5.64
N TRP A 110 16.55 16.94 -4.47
CA TRP A 110 15.50 16.02 -4.01
C TRP A 110 14.08 16.55 -4.22
N ALA A 111 13.88 17.86 -4.32
CA ALA A 111 12.55 18.46 -4.46
C ALA A 111 11.78 17.91 -5.68
N ALA A 112 12.36 17.98 -6.87
CA ALA A 112 11.71 17.50 -8.09
C ALA A 112 11.47 15.97 -8.09
N PRO A 113 12.43 15.10 -7.69
CA PRO A 113 12.16 13.68 -7.52
C PRO A 113 11.05 13.38 -6.51
N LYS A 114 10.98 14.11 -5.39
CA LYS A 114 9.91 13.96 -4.38
C LYS A 114 8.54 14.21 -4.99
N GLU A 115 8.38 15.28 -5.76
CA GLU A 115 7.12 15.62 -6.46
C GLU A 115 6.73 14.56 -7.49
N LEU A 116 7.70 14.07 -8.28
CA LEU A 116 7.44 13.02 -9.27
C LEU A 116 6.96 11.73 -8.60
N ILE A 117 7.60 11.34 -7.50
CA ILE A 117 7.20 10.17 -6.71
C ILE A 117 5.81 10.37 -6.10
N GLY A 118 5.53 11.55 -5.54
CA GLY A 118 4.22 11.89 -4.98
C GLY A 118 3.12 11.86 -6.03
N THR A 119 3.40 12.38 -7.23
CA THR A 119 2.48 12.31 -8.38
C THR A 119 2.22 10.86 -8.76
N MET A 120 3.26 10.04 -8.91
CA MET A 120 3.11 8.62 -9.23
C MET A 120 2.23 7.90 -8.20
N LEU A 121 2.43 8.15 -6.91
CA LEU A 121 1.63 7.50 -5.85
C LEU A 121 0.17 7.96 -5.80
N THR A 122 -0.10 9.21 -6.17
CA THR A 122 -1.45 9.75 -6.19
C THR A 122 -2.20 9.41 -7.47
N THR A 123 -1.53 9.12 -8.58
CA THR A 123 -2.20 8.79 -9.87
C THR A 123 -2.27 7.30 -10.16
N THR A 124 -1.40 6.48 -9.56
CA THR A 124 -1.36 5.03 -9.83
C THR A 124 -2.43 4.29 -9.02
N THR A 125 -3.30 3.58 -9.73
CA THR A 125 -4.33 2.71 -9.13
C THR A 125 -3.80 1.30 -8.89
N LEU A 126 -4.47 0.56 -8.00
CA LEU A 126 -4.17 -0.85 -7.73
C LEU A 126 -4.34 -1.71 -9.00
N ALA A 127 -5.34 -1.40 -9.83
CA ALA A 127 -5.55 -2.08 -11.12
C ALA A 127 -4.36 -1.91 -12.07
N SER A 128 -3.83 -0.69 -12.14
CA SER A 128 -2.66 -0.37 -13.00
C SER A 128 -1.40 -1.17 -12.62
N LEU A 129 -1.30 -1.63 -11.36
CA LEU A 129 -0.17 -2.41 -10.89
C LEU A 129 -0.22 -3.87 -11.34
N THR A 130 -1.39 -4.42 -11.59
CA THR A 130 -1.56 -5.83 -11.98
C THR A 130 -1.65 -6.03 -13.48
N ASP A 131 -1.92 -4.96 -14.24
CA ASP A 131 -2.07 -5.00 -15.71
C ASP A 131 -0.75 -5.24 -16.48
N ASN A 132 0.41 -5.09 -15.83
CA ASN A 132 1.71 -5.16 -16.50
C ASN A 132 2.60 -6.33 -16.01
N ARG A 133 2.60 -7.42 -16.79
CA ARG A 133 3.59 -8.54 -16.79
C ARG A 133 3.60 -9.46 -15.55
N ASN A 134 4.31 -10.58 -15.67
CA ASN A 134 4.60 -11.58 -14.63
C ASN A 134 5.26 -10.98 -13.39
N ILE A 135 4.50 -10.24 -12.60
CA ILE A 135 4.94 -9.68 -11.32
C ILE A 135 5.02 -10.83 -10.30
N LYS A 136 6.19 -10.94 -9.64
CA LYS A 136 6.31 -11.70 -8.40
C LYS A 136 5.51 -10.94 -7.34
N ILE A 137 4.37 -11.49 -6.97
CA ILE A 137 3.58 -11.04 -5.81
C ILE A 137 4.12 -11.74 -4.56
#